data_AF-A0A848LG78-F1
#
_entry.id   AF-A0A848LG78-F1
#
_cell.length_a   1.000
_cell.length_b   1.000
_cell.length_c   1.000
_cell.angle_alpha   90.00
_cell.angle_beta   90.00
_cell.angle_gamma   90.00
#
_symmetry.space_group_name_H-M   'P 1'
#
loop_
_entity.id
_entity.type
_entity.pdbx_description
1 polymer ?
#
loop_
_entity_poly.entity_id
_entity_poly.type
_entity_poly.pdbx_seq_one_letter_code
_entity_poly.pdbx_strand_id
1 'polypeptide(L)'
;MLRQMLKVCGVLPMVVLAGCENPTGGNAPVESLRESPQAVMYFPPPPVSGNIYDSTTYLGPVALGGSVRTYFTQNPQYYSFKVTVPASLLRTRFEVTHEGTSMYLDTGLMVYGPKNASGSYGTHPWVQDDDYGYGQLSRIEAQLPAGEYLVVVSSATGAGKQFQLQTTCVSGAACPPPPAATPDTSGYGPGLTPLPLTAQLEATVEAGNEARYYTEGSLRAYDAYWPHPGVPTLSQADRSVMTLQEYSAFAADDAIAYSYAQAKAYLYSEFEALGPQLLATYGNGTENVQVAIRYHEYPVAPGASGWFRLFVILFPESKKVVVFEQTGYET
;
A
#
# COMPACT_ATOMS: atom_id res chain seq x y z
N MET A 1 15.99 55.80 19.12
CA MET A 1 16.56 57.16 18.94
C MET A 1 17.91 57.04 18.28
N LEU A 2 18.07 57.79 17.18
CA LEU A 2 19.21 58.00 16.29
C LEU A 2 20.61 57.55 16.77
N ARG A 3 21.36 56.93 15.84
CA ARG A 3 22.72 57.41 15.49
C ARG A 3 23.10 57.01 14.06
N GLN A 4 23.20 58.02 13.20
CA GLN A 4 23.91 58.02 11.93
C GLN A 4 25.36 58.51 12.13
N MET A 5 26.16 58.34 11.06
CA MET A 5 27.45 59.00 10.72
C MET A 5 28.72 58.26 11.17
N LEU A 6 29.81 58.14 10.39
CA LEU A 6 30.21 58.71 9.09
C LEU A 6 31.40 57.89 8.49
N LYS A 7 31.53 57.96 7.15
CA LYS A 7 32.73 57.88 6.26
C LYS A 7 34.14 57.69 6.88
N VAL A 8 35.02 57.00 6.14
CA VAL A 8 36.15 57.60 5.35
C VAL A 8 37.00 56.53 4.61
N CYS A 9 37.51 57.00 3.46
CA CYS A 9 38.35 56.53 2.37
C CYS A 9 39.48 55.49 2.57
N GLY A 10 39.84 54.85 1.43
CA GLY A 10 41.19 54.36 1.13
C GLY A 10 41.34 53.85 -0.31
N VAL A 11 41.47 54.74 -1.31
CA VAL A 11 42.65 54.93 -2.20
C VAL A 11 42.85 53.88 -3.33
N LEU A 12 42.76 54.41 -4.57
CA LEU A 12 43.12 53.85 -5.89
C LEU A 12 44.64 53.69 -6.09
N PRO A 13 45.12 52.91 -7.08
CA PRO A 13 45.63 53.57 -8.29
C PRO A 13 45.54 52.81 -9.65
N MET A 14 45.53 53.62 -10.71
CA MET A 14 46.22 53.50 -12.02
C MET A 14 45.77 52.48 -13.10
N VAL A 15 44.90 52.99 -13.99
CA VAL A 15 45.05 53.19 -15.46
C VAL A 15 46.24 52.53 -16.19
N VAL A 16 45.93 51.77 -17.26
CA VAL A 16 46.61 51.88 -18.59
C VAL A 16 45.56 51.69 -19.71
N LEU A 17 45.49 52.66 -20.64
CA LEU A 17 44.73 52.64 -21.88
C LEU A 17 45.44 51.84 -22.99
N ALA A 18 44.69 51.17 -23.88
CA ALA A 18 44.65 51.45 -25.33
C ALA A 18 44.02 50.29 -26.13
N GLY A 19 43.14 50.63 -27.08
CA GLY A 19 42.66 49.71 -28.12
C GLY A 19 41.26 50.07 -28.64
N CYS A 20 41.21 50.87 -29.71
CA CYS A 20 40.00 51.34 -30.40
C CYS A 20 39.21 50.20 -31.06
N GLU A 21 37.87 50.25 -30.98
CA GLU A 21 36.96 50.47 -32.13
C GLU A 21 35.48 50.36 -31.67
N ASN A 22 34.73 51.43 -31.93
CA ASN A 22 33.27 51.45 -32.07
C ASN A 22 33.01 51.55 -33.60
N PRO A 23 31.80 51.35 -34.17
CA PRO A 23 30.48 51.23 -33.52
C PRO A 23 29.52 50.20 -34.18
N THR A 24 28.52 49.68 -33.47
CA THR A 24 27.18 49.48 -34.06
C THR A 24 26.15 49.22 -32.96
N GLY A 25 25.13 50.08 -32.93
CA GLY A 25 23.75 49.62 -32.92
C GLY A 25 23.14 49.19 -31.59
N GLY A 26 22.20 50.01 -31.13
CA GLY A 26 20.96 49.49 -30.59
C GLY A 26 20.88 49.52 -29.07
N ASN A 27 19.94 50.33 -28.60
CA ASN A 27 19.39 50.27 -27.25
C ASN A 27 19.14 48.80 -26.86
N ALA A 28 19.95 48.27 -25.95
CA ALA A 28 19.62 47.02 -25.29
C ALA A 28 18.28 47.23 -24.57
N PRO A 29 17.27 46.38 -24.81
CA PRO A 29 16.03 46.47 -24.06
C PRO A 29 16.36 46.26 -22.59
N VAL A 30 15.70 47.01 -21.71
CA VAL A 30 15.62 46.64 -20.30
C VAL A 30 15.11 45.21 -20.28
N GLU A 31 16.01 44.29 -19.95
CA GLU A 31 15.69 42.88 -19.76
C GLU A 31 14.71 42.84 -18.61
N SER A 32 13.43 42.69 -18.94
CA SER A 32 12.41 42.47 -17.95
C SER A 32 12.81 41.18 -17.25
N LEU A 33 13.06 41.27 -15.94
CA LEU A 33 13.01 40.11 -15.07
C LEU A 33 11.61 39.52 -15.23
N ARG A 34 11.49 38.57 -16.16
CA ARG A 34 10.39 37.62 -16.15
C ARG A 34 10.64 36.76 -14.92
N GLU A 35 9.84 36.96 -13.88
CA GLU A 35 9.54 35.89 -12.95
C GLU A 35 9.10 34.71 -13.80
N SER A 36 9.95 33.69 -13.90
CA SER A 36 9.51 32.38 -14.34
C SER A 36 8.65 31.86 -13.20
N PRO A 37 7.34 31.63 -13.39
CA PRO A 37 6.58 30.85 -12.42
C PRO A 37 7.17 29.44 -12.53
N GLN A 38 8.10 29.09 -11.63
CA GLN A 38 8.41 27.69 -11.43
C GLN A 38 7.16 27.07 -10.82
N ALA A 39 6.59 26.12 -11.54
CA ALA A 39 5.51 25.27 -11.06
C ALA A 39 5.92 24.65 -9.72
N VAL A 40 5.16 24.91 -8.67
CA VAL A 40 5.43 24.36 -7.34
C VAL A 40 4.58 23.12 -7.16
N MET A 41 5.14 21.97 -7.52
CA MET A 41 4.46 20.70 -7.31
C MET A 41 4.27 20.41 -5.80
N TYR A 42 3.05 20.12 -5.39
CA TYR A 42 2.69 19.90 -3.99
C TYR A 42 2.59 18.41 -3.63
N PHE A 43 3.72 17.79 -3.30
CA PHE A 43 3.74 16.38 -2.89
C PHE A 43 3.09 16.14 -1.52
N PRO A 44 2.36 15.02 -1.34
CA PRO A 44 2.04 14.52 -0.02
C PRO A 44 3.34 14.20 0.74
N PRO A 45 3.36 14.39 2.07
CA PRO A 45 4.50 13.99 2.88
C PRO A 45 4.74 12.47 2.74
N PRO A 46 6.00 11.98 2.71
CA PRO A 46 6.26 10.55 2.74
C PRO A 46 5.83 9.93 4.08
N PRO A 47 4.96 8.90 4.09
CA PRO A 47 4.54 8.26 5.32
C PRO A 47 5.59 7.27 5.85
N VAL A 48 5.60 7.07 7.17
CA VAL A 48 6.47 6.09 7.86
C VAL A 48 6.22 4.65 7.37
N SER A 49 4.99 4.35 6.95
CA SER A 49 4.61 3.05 6.39
C SER A 49 5.29 2.71 5.06
N GLY A 50 5.87 3.70 4.37
CA GLY A 50 6.38 3.54 3.01
C GLY A 50 5.28 3.40 1.95
N ASN A 51 4.01 3.71 2.28
CA ASN A 51 2.88 3.66 1.36
C ASN A 51 2.17 5.01 1.29
N ILE A 52 2.34 5.76 0.19
CA ILE A 52 1.81 7.13 0.03
C ILE A 52 0.30 7.25 0.30
N TYR A 53 -0.45 6.15 0.14
CA TYR A 53 -1.87 6.07 0.48
C TYR A 53 -2.17 6.66 1.85
N ASP A 54 -1.31 6.41 2.85
CA ASP A 54 -1.50 6.82 4.24
C ASP A 54 -1.29 8.33 4.47
N SER A 55 -0.79 9.06 3.46
CA SER A 55 -0.63 10.53 3.49
C SER A 55 -1.66 11.27 2.63
N THR A 56 -2.71 10.57 2.20
CA THR A 56 -3.77 11.11 1.36
C THR A 56 -5.15 10.80 1.94
N THR A 57 -6.16 11.58 1.56
CA THR A 57 -7.57 11.27 1.85
C THR A 57 -8.17 10.52 0.67
N TYR A 58 -8.47 9.22 0.87
CA TYR A 58 -9.05 8.38 -0.18
C TYR A 58 -10.53 8.68 -0.39
N LEU A 59 -10.92 8.98 -1.63
CA LEU A 59 -12.29 9.33 -2.00
C LEU A 59 -13.00 8.27 -2.85
N GLY A 60 -12.36 7.13 -3.08
CA GLY A 60 -12.97 5.99 -3.78
C GLY A 60 -12.37 5.71 -5.17
N PRO A 61 -12.93 4.71 -5.87
CA PRO A 61 -12.49 4.35 -7.21
C PRO A 61 -13.05 5.28 -8.29
N VAL A 62 -12.26 5.50 -9.35
CA VAL A 62 -12.68 6.19 -10.57
C VAL A 62 -12.41 5.27 -11.76
N ALA A 63 -13.48 4.89 -12.47
CA ALA A 63 -13.38 4.11 -13.70
C ALA A 63 -12.66 4.92 -14.78
N LEU A 64 -11.81 4.28 -15.59
CA LEU A 64 -11.24 4.90 -16.79
C LEU A 64 -12.37 5.30 -17.76
N GLY A 65 -12.35 6.55 -18.22
CA GLY A 65 -13.44 7.16 -18.98
C GLY A 65 -14.51 7.84 -18.11
N GLY A 66 -14.40 7.69 -16.79
CA GLY A 66 -15.26 8.34 -15.81
C GLY A 66 -14.70 9.67 -15.31
N SER A 67 -15.48 10.33 -14.45
CA SER A 67 -15.06 11.52 -13.73
C SER A 67 -15.59 11.52 -12.30
N VAL A 68 -14.92 12.26 -11.42
CA VAL A 68 -15.34 12.50 -10.05
C VAL A 68 -15.27 14.00 -9.78
N ARG A 69 -16.20 14.49 -8.96
CA ARG A 69 -16.30 15.90 -8.56
C ARG A 69 -16.21 16.01 -7.06
N THR A 70 -15.39 16.93 -6.59
CA THR A 70 -15.24 17.22 -5.15
C THR A 70 -14.69 18.64 -4.97
N TYR A 71 -14.34 18.99 -3.75
CA TYR A 71 -13.77 20.29 -3.40
C TYR A 71 -12.74 20.13 -2.29
N PHE A 72 -11.76 21.02 -2.25
CA PHE A 72 -10.79 21.06 -1.15
C PHE A 72 -11.40 21.77 0.06
N THR A 73 -11.20 21.22 1.24
CA THR A 73 -11.63 21.76 2.53
C THR A 73 -10.52 22.48 3.28
N GLN A 74 -9.25 22.21 2.95
CA GLN A 74 -8.08 22.73 3.65
C GLN A 74 -6.87 22.88 2.74
N ASN A 75 -5.81 23.50 3.25
CA ASN A 75 -4.53 23.73 2.57
C ASN A 75 -3.35 23.31 3.47
N PRO A 76 -2.35 22.55 2.95
CA PRO A 76 -2.43 21.76 1.73
C PRO A 76 -3.40 20.58 1.91
N GLN A 77 -3.89 20.04 0.80
CA GLN A 77 -4.73 18.85 0.82
C GLN A 77 -4.42 17.94 -0.37
N TYR A 78 -4.53 16.64 -0.12
CA TYR A 78 -4.19 15.57 -1.05
C TYR A 78 -5.33 14.55 -1.08
N TYR A 79 -6.07 14.53 -2.19
CA TYR A 79 -7.11 13.54 -2.41
C TYR A 79 -6.59 12.43 -3.31
N SER A 80 -6.93 11.19 -2.97
CA SER A 80 -6.52 10.03 -3.74
C SER A 80 -7.71 9.24 -4.27
N PHE A 81 -7.53 8.73 -5.49
CA PHE A 81 -8.52 7.99 -6.24
C PHE A 81 -7.89 6.71 -6.79
N LYS A 82 -8.61 5.61 -6.69
CA LYS A 82 -8.15 4.32 -7.21
C LYS A 82 -8.55 4.18 -8.67
N VAL A 83 -7.58 3.87 -9.53
CA VAL A 83 -7.82 3.64 -10.96
C VAL A 83 -7.19 2.32 -11.37
N THR A 84 -7.95 1.49 -12.08
CA THR A 84 -7.45 0.23 -12.62
C THR A 84 -7.15 0.38 -14.11
N VAL A 85 -5.89 0.15 -14.49
CA VAL A 85 -5.43 0.17 -15.89
C VAL A 85 -5.36 -1.27 -16.41
N PRO A 86 -6.16 -1.64 -17.43
CA PRO A 86 -6.05 -2.95 -18.07
C PRO A 86 -4.86 -3.03 -19.03
N ALA A 87 -4.36 -4.25 -19.27
CA ALA A 87 -3.22 -4.50 -20.16
C ALA A 87 -3.44 -4.10 -21.63
N SER A 88 -4.69 -3.93 -22.05
CA SER A 88 -5.08 -3.56 -23.41
C SER A 88 -4.97 -2.06 -23.70
N LEU A 89 -4.72 -1.22 -22.69
CA LEU A 89 -4.62 0.23 -22.87
C LEU A 89 -3.20 0.67 -23.16
N LEU A 90 -3.05 1.45 -24.22
CA LEU A 90 -1.76 1.99 -24.65
C LEU A 90 -1.45 3.35 -24.01
N ARG A 91 -2.48 4.11 -23.63
CA ARG A 91 -2.31 5.45 -23.04
C ARG A 91 -3.52 5.87 -22.22
N THR A 92 -3.26 6.45 -21.06
CA THR A 92 -4.25 7.00 -20.14
C THR A 92 -4.03 8.49 -19.95
N ARG A 93 -5.11 9.23 -19.78
CA ARG A 93 -5.07 10.65 -19.44
C ARG A 93 -5.87 10.93 -18.19
N PHE A 94 -5.25 11.71 -17.30
CA PHE A 94 -5.83 12.24 -16.08
C PHE A 94 -5.79 13.75 -16.19
N GLU A 95 -6.92 14.41 -16.03
CA GLU A 95 -7.04 15.85 -16.23
C GLU A 95 -7.88 16.44 -15.11
N VAL A 96 -7.37 17.49 -14.49
CA VAL A 96 -8.09 18.26 -13.48
C VAL A 96 -8.69 19.48 -14.14
N THR A 97 -9.98 19.70 -13.92
CA THR A 97 -10.69 20.92 -14.32
C THR A 97 -11.26 21.62 -13.09
N HIS A 98 -11.30 22.94 -13.09
CA HIS A 98 -11.97 23.71 -12.04
C HIS A 98 -13.47 23.78 -12.33
N GLU A 99 -14.31 23.79 -11.29
CA GLU A 99 -15.76 23.88 -11.43
C GLU A 99 -16.30 25.20 -10.84
N GLY A 100 -17.35 25.76 -11.43
CA GLY A 100 -18.02 26.97 -10.95
C GLY A 100 -17.09 28.18 -10.80
N THR A 101 -17.11 28.83 -9.63
CA THR A 101 -16.33 30.04 -9.32
C THR A 101 -14.88 29.77 -8.90
N SER A 102 -14.38 28.54 -9.10
CA SER A 102 -13.07 28.07 -8.62
C SER A 102 -11.88 28.54 -9.48
N MET A 103 -11.98 29.74 -10.07
CA MET A 103 -10.90 30.31 -10.88
C MET A 103 -9.61 30.44 -10.05
N TYR A 104 -8.45 30.37 -10.73
CA TYR A 104 -7.12 30.37 -10.11
C TYR A 104 -6.89 29.20 -9.14
N LEU A 105 -7.55 28.06 -9.38
CA LEU A 105 -7.18 26.83 -8.71
C LEU A 105 -5.84 26.37 -9.30
N ASP A 106 -4.88 26.15 -8.42
CA ASP A 106 -3.56 25.59 -8.72
C ASP A 106 -3.52 24.17 -8.15
N THR A 107 -3.24 23.18 -9.00
CA THR A 107 -3.20 21.77 -8.60
C THR A 107 -1.87 21.11 -8.92
N GLY A 108 -1.54 20.08 -8.14
CA GLY A 108 -0.58 19.06 -8.56
C GLY A 108 -1.31 17.73 -8.78
N LEU A 109 -0.89 16.97 -9.79
CA LEU A 109 -1.41 15.66 -10.12
C LEU A 109 -0.28 14.65 -10.16
N MET A 110 -0.47 13.52 -9.49
CA MET A 110 0.54 12.49 -9.36
C MET A 110 -0.10 11.12 -9.48
N VAL A 111 0.60 10.17 -10.10
CA VAL A 111 0.16 8.78 -10.24
C VAL A 111 1.17 7.88 -9.56
N TYR A 112 0.73 7.11 -8.56
CA TYR A 112 1.54 6.15 -7.81
C TYR A 112 1.14 4.71 -8.12
N GLY A 113 2.09 3.79 -7.98
CA GLY A 113 1.91 2.37 -8.29
C GLY A 113 2.60 1.92 -9.58
N PRO A 114 2.23 0.73 -10.10
CA PRO A 114 1.09 -0.09 -9.70
C PRO A 114 1.23 -0.66 -8.27
N LYS A 115 0.10 -0.93 -7.62
CA LYS A 115 0.04 -1.56 -6.30
C LYS A 115 0.80 -2.87 -6.30
N ASN A 116 1.75 -3.01 -5.39
CA ASN A 116 2.58 -4.19 -5.29
C ASN A 116 1.89 -5.33 -4.50
N ALA A 117 2.55 -6.48 -4.42
CA ALA A 117 2.02 -7.66 -3.71
C ALA A 117 1.80 -7.43 -2.21
N SER A 118 2.50 -6.46 -1.59
CA SER A 118 2.29 -6.08 -0.19
C SER A 118 1.16 -5.06 -0.01
N GLY A 119 0.45 -4.71 -1.09
CA GLY A 119 -0.66 -3.76 -1.07
C GLY A 119 -0.26 -2.27 -1.07
N SER A 120 1.03 -1.96 -1.26
CA SER A 120 1.57 -0.59 -1.25
C SER A 120 1.66 -0.01 -2.67
N TYR A 121 1.46 1.32 -2.78
CA TYR A 121 1.69 2.09 -4.01
C TYR A 121 3.09 2.73 -4.05
N GLY A 122 3.91 2.48 -3.04
CA GLY A 122 5.22 3.12 -2.85
C GLY A 122 5.12 4.57 -2.40
N THR A 123 6.24 5.30 -2.46
CA THR A 123 6.34 6.71 -2.04
C THR A 123 6.74 7.66 -3.17
N HIS A 124 7.11 7.12 -4.34
CA HIS A 124 7.54 7.90 -5.49
C HIS A 124 6.48 7.79 -6.59
N PRO A 125 6.04 8.91 -7.18
CA PRO A 125 5.10 8.86 -8.28
C PRO A 125 5.78 8.22 -9.49
N TRP A 126 5.01 7.40 -10.20
CA TRP A 126 5.38 6.94 -11.54
C TRP A 126 5.49 8.11 -12.50
N VAL A 127 4.59 9.08 -12.34
CA VAL A 127 4.31 10.13 -13.29
C VAL A 127 3.61 11.28 -12.56
N GLN A 128 3.94 12.52 -12.89
CA GLN A 128 3.47 13.70 -12.18
C GLN A 128 3.38 14.91 -13.12
N ASP A 129 2.51 15.85 -12.80
CA ASP A 129 2.32 17.11 -13.52
C ASP A 129 1.67 18.15 -12.60
N ASP A 130 1.99 19.42 -12.78
CA ASP A 130 1.36 20.54 -12.06
C ASP A 130 0.78 21.60 -13.01
N ASP A 131 1.37 21.82 -14.19
CA ASP A 131 0.99 22.95 -15.09
C ASP A 131 0.66 22.58 -16.56
N TYR A 132 0.45 21.30 -16.90
CA TYR A 132 0.19 20.91 -18.30
C TYR A 132 -1.30 20.90 -18.70
N GLY A 133 -2.20 21.29 -17.81
CA GLY A 133 -3.65 21.40 -18.03
C GLY A 133 -4.10 22.82 -18.44
N TYR A 134 -5.34 23.18 -18.10
CA TYR A 134 -5.90 24.50 -18.41
C TYR A 134 -5.45 25.55 -17.38
N GLY A 135 -4.40 26.31 -17.71
CA GLY A 135 -3.82 27.29 -16.79
C GLY A 135 -2.90 26.61 -15.78
N GLN A 136 -3.12 26.83 -14.48
CA GLN A 136 -2.36 26.20 -13.37
C GLN A 136 -2.97 24.86 -12.94
N LEU A 137 -3.76 24.24 -13.81
CA LEU A 137 -4.36 22.94 -13.57
C LEU A 137 -3.48 21.87 -14.18
N SER A 138 -3.53 20.68 -13.60
CA SER A 138 -2.63 19.59 -14.01
C SER A 138 -3.30 18.63 -14.98
N ARG A 139 -2.50 18.12 -15.91
CA ARG A 139 -2.89 17.07 -16.85
C ARG A 139 -1.73 16.12 -17.14
N ILE A 140 -1.97 14.84 -16.94
CA ILE A 140 -1.03 13.77 -17.25
C ILE A 140 -1.55 12.97 -18.43
N GLU A 141 -0.70 12.74 -19.44
CA GLU A 141 -0.91 11.71 -20.45
C GLU A 141 0.25 10.72 -20.45
N ALA A 142 0.02 9.51 -19.97
CA ALA A 142 1.07 8.51 -19.77
C ALA A 142 0.68 7.13 -20.30
N GLN A 143 1.69 6.35 -20.68
CA GLN A 143 1.55 4.91 -20.87
C GLN A 143 1.85 4.24 -19.53
N LEU A 144 0.85 3.58 -18.96
CA LEU A 144 0.95 2.88 -17.68
C LEU A 144 0.84 1.37 -17.92
N PRO A 145 1.69 0.53 -17.29
CA PRO A 145 1.49 -0.91 -17.25
C PRO A 145 0.13 -1.30 -16.66
N ALA A 146 -0.32 -2.53 -16.91
CA ALA A 146 -1.53 -3.05 -16.28
C ALA A 146 -1.39 -3.06 -14.75
N GLY A 147 -2.42 -2.61 -14.03
CA GLY A 147 -2.40 -2.62 -12.56
C GLY A 147 -3.39 -1.68 -11.91
N GLU A 148 -3.42 -1.71 -10.58
CA GLU A 148 -4.15 -0.77 -9.72
C GLU A 148 -3.22 0.40 -9.37
N TYR A 149 -3.64 1.63 -9.64
CA TYR A 149 -2.89 2.86 -9.39
C TYR A 149 -3.63 3.77 -8.43
N LEU A 150 -2.87 4.61 -7.75
CA LEU A 150 -3.39 5.69 -6.92
C LEU A 150 -3.13 7.03 -7.61
N VAL A 151 -4.19 7.68 -8.09
CA VAL A 151 -4.12 9.03 -8.67
C VAL A 151 -4.36 10.03 -7.55
N VAL A 152 -3.41 10.92 -7.32
CA VAL A 152 -3.43 11.92 -6.26
C VAL A 152 -3.59 13.30 -6.89
N VAL A 153 -4.64 14.02 -6.47
CA VAL A 153 -4.84 15.43 -6.77
C VAL A 153 -4.53 16.23 -5.52
N SER A 154 -3.66 17.22 -5.66
CA SER A 154 -3.17 18.05 -4.58
C SER A 154 -3.43 19.53 -4.84
N SER A 155 -3.53 20.32 -3.79
CA SER A 155 -3.48 21.78 -3.88
C SER A 155 -2.98 22.38 -2.57
N ALA A 156 -2.15 23.43 -2.65
CA ALA A 156 -1.74 24.22 -1.50
C ALA A 156 -2.62 25.47 -1.27
N THR A 157 -3.45 25.84 -2.24
CA THR A 157 -4.26 27.07 -2.20
C THR A 157 -5.74 26.80 -2.52
N GLY A 158 -6.13 25.54 -2.60
CA GLY A 158 -7.43 25.08 -3.10
C GLY A 158 -8.59 25.17 -2.11
N ALA A 159 -8.37 25.43 -0.81
CA ALA A 159 -9.44 25.44 0.19
C ALA A 159 -10.69 26.25 -0.25
N GLY A 160 -11.85 25.60 -0.25
CA GLY A 160 -13.14 26.14 -0.72
C GLY A 160 -13.37 26.03 -2.24
N LYS A 161 -12.40 25.57 -3.02
CA LYS A 161 -12.49 25.43 -4.48
C LYS A 161 -12.87 24.02 -4.88
N GLN A 162 -13.71 23.94 -5.91
CA GLN A 162 -14.21 22.71 -6.50
C GLN A 162 -13.37 22.31 -7.71
N PHE A 163 -13.17 21.01 -7.86
CA PHE A 163 -12.53 20.43 -9.04
C PHE A 163 -13.24 19.18 -9.52
N GLN A 164 -13.03 18.86 -10.79
CA GLN A 164 -13.35 17.58 -11.38
C GLN A 164 -12.04 16.89 -11.80
N LEU A 165 -11.87 15.64 -11.40
CA LEU A 165 -10.86 14.76 -11.98
C LEU A 165 -11.54 13.95 -13.07
N GLN A 166 -11.11 14.14 -14.32
CA GLN A 166 -11.53 13.35 -15.46
C GLN A 166 -10.45 12.33 -15.82
N THR A 167 -10.88 11.10 -16.06
CA THR A 167 -10.01 10.03 -16.54
C THR A 167 -10.44 9.63 -17.94
N THR A 168 -9.48 9.39 -18.82
CA THR A 168 -9.74 9.05 -20.23
C THR A 168 -8.73 8.03 -20.75
N CYS A 169 -9.16 7.22 -21.69
CA CYS A 169 -8.31 6.32 -22.45
C CYS A 169 -7.95 7.03 -23.75
N VAL A 170 -6.66 7.27 -23.99
CA VAL A 170 -6.20 7.89 -25.24
C VAL A 170 -5.88 6.76 -26.22
N SER A 171 -6.93 6.08 -26.68
CA SER A 171 -6.87 5.17 -27.81
C SER A 171 -8.05 5.49 -28.73
N GLY A 172 -7.93 5.26 -30.03
CA GLY A 172 -9.00 5.52 -31.01
C GLY A 172 -10.27 4.67 -30.83
N ALA A 173 -10.45 4.03 -29.67
CA ALA A 173 -11.59 3.21 -29.29
C ALA A 173 -12.11 3.66 -27.91
N ALA A 174 -13.40 3.39 -27.65
CA ALA A 174 -14.00 3.67 -26.34
C ALA A 174 -13.22 2.99 -25.21
N CYS A 175 -13.18 3.62 -24.03
CA CYS A 175 -12.58 2.99 -22.85
C CYS A 175 -13.16 1.59 -22.65
N PRO A 176 -12.31 0.56 -22.45
CA PRO A 176 -12.82 -0.74 -22.05
C PRO A 176 -13.66 -0.56 -20.78
N PRO A 177 -14.77 -1.30 -20.63
CA PRO A 177 -15.59 -1.18 -19.43
C PRO A 177 -14.69 -1.37 -18.20
N PRO A 178 -14.87 -0.56 -17.14
CA PRO A 178 -14.08 -0.72 -15.94
C PRO A 178 -14.17 -2.18 -15.49
N PRO A 179 -13.05 -2.80 -15.06
CA PRO A 179 -13.14 -4.10 -14.41
C PRO A 179 -14.14 -3.97 -13.27
N ALA A 180 -15.06 -4.94 -13.15
CA ALA A 180 -16.06 -4.94 -12.09
C ALA A 180 -15.36 -4.67 -10.76
N ALA A 181 -15.84 -3.67 -10.01
CA ALA A 181 -15.28 -3.34 -8.72
C ALA A 181 -15.25 -4.62 -7.87
N THR A 182 -14.05 -5.07 -7.50
CA THR A 182 -13.92 -6.15 -6.52
C THR A 182 -14.54 -5.63 -5.22
N PRO A 183 -15.50 -6.37 -4.61
CA PRO A 183 -16.05 -5.99 -3.33
C PRO A 183 -14.91 -5.75 -2.33
N ASP A 184 -15.01 -4.71 -1.51
CA ASP A 184 -14.10 -4.55 -0.38
C ASP A 184 -14.34 -5.71 0.59
N THR A 185 -13.33 -6.58 0.72
CA THR A 185 -13.38 -7.77 1.58
C THR A 185 -12.59 -7.58 2.87
N SER A 186 -12.07 -6.38 3.14
CA SER A 186 -11.14 -6.11 4.26
C SER A 186 -11.70 -6.45 5.64
N GLY A 187 -13.03 -6.41 5.81
CA GLY A 187 -13.74 -6.78 7.03
C GLY A 187 -14.25 -8.24 7.11
N TYR A 188 -14.22 -8.99 6.01
CA TYR A 188 -14.76 -10.36 5.96
C TYR A 188 -13.69 -11.40 6.23
N GLY A 189 -14.08 -12.53 6.83
CA GLY A 189 -13.27 -13.73 6.96
C GLY A 189 -13.99 -14.93 6.33
N PRO A 190 -13.26 -15.97 5.88
CA PRO A 190 -13.91 -17.19 5.39
C PRO A 190 -14.75 -17.85 6.49
N GLY A 191 -15.89 -18.42 6.12
CA GLY A 191 -16.65 -19.29 7.01
C GLY A 191 -15.89 -20.61 7.19
N LEU A 192 -15.71 -21.06 8.44
CA LEU A 192 -14.96 -22.27 8.75
C LEU A 192 -15.91 -23.42 9.07
N THR A 193 -15.87 -24.48 8.27
CA THR A 193 -16.61 -25.72 8.54
C THR A 193 -15.61 -26.80 8.96
N PRO A 194 -15.72 -27.39 10.16
CA PRO A 194 -14.79 -28.41 10.62
C PRO A 194 -14.71 -29.59 9.65
N LEU A 195 -13.49 -30.05 9.41
CA LEU A 195 -13.18 -31.20 8.57
C LEU A 195 -12.50 -32.27 9.46
N PRO A 196 -12.90 -33.55 9.37
CA PRO A 196 -12.20 -34.60 10.10
C PRO A 196 -10.75 -34.72 9.64
N LEU A 197 -9.87 -35.04 10.56
CA LEU A 197 -8.48 -35.37 10.25
C LEU A 197 -8.41 -36.76 9.61
N THR A 198 -7.35 -36.99 8.84
CA THR A 198 -7.04 -38.34 8.36
C THR A 198 -6.38 -39.13 9.50
N ALA A 199 -6.56 -40.45 9.50
CA ALA A 199 -5.90 -41.32 10.48
C ALA A 199 -4.37 -41.14 10.51
N GLN A 200 -3.76 -40.78 9.38
CA GLN A 200 -2.33 -40.50 9.30
C GLN A 200 -1.93 -39.22 10.06
N LEU A 201 -2.72 -38.15 9.91
CA LEU A 201 -2.50 -36.90 10.63
C LEU A 201 -2.73 -37.08 12.13
N GLU A 202 -3.80 -37.80 12.52
CA GLU A 202 -4.09 -38.13 13.92
C GLU A 202 -2.93 -38.89 14.56
N ALA A 203 -2.47 -39.97 13.93
CA ALA A 203 -1.35 -40.77 14.41
C ALA A 203 -0.04 -39.97 14.51
N THR A 204 0.16 -38.99 13.62
CA THR A 204 1.36 -38.14 13.66
C THR A 204 1.33 -37.14 14.80
N VAL A 205 0.17 -36.55 15.10
CA VAL A 205 0.00 -35.69 16.28
C VAL A 205 0.17 -36.50 17.57
N GLU A 206 -0.44 -37.69 17.63
CA GLU A 206 -0.33 -38.59 18.79
C GLU A 206 1.12 -39.00 19.03
N ALA A 207 1.84 -39.45 18.01
CA ALA A 207 3.26 -39.79 18.12
C ALA A 207 4.13 -38.60 18.59
N GLY A 208 3.79 -37.38 18.15
CA GLY A 208 4.47 -36.16 18.61
C GLY A 208 4.21 -35.88 20.09
N ASN A 209 2.97 -36.05 20.54
CA ASN A 209 2.59 -35.90 21.95
C ASN A 209 3.21 -36.97 22.86
N GLU A 210 3.45 -38.19 22.35
CA GLU A 210 4.12 -39.25 23.09
C GLU A 210 5.65 -39.07 23.16
N ALA A 211 6.24 -38.28 22.26
CA ALA A 211 7.69 -38.15 22.15
C ALA A 211 8.34 -37.45 23.36
N ARG A 212 7.63 -36.49 23.99
CA ARG A 212 8.11 -35.77 25.17
C ARG A 212 6.97 -35.43 26.12
N TYR A 213 7.20 -35.64 27.41
CA TYR A 213 6.19 -35.43 28.46
C TYR A 213 5.83 -33.94 28.72
N TYR A 214 6.59 -33.01 28.16
CA TYR A 214 6.48 -31.57 28.42
C TYR A 214 6.08 -30.78 27.16
N THR A 215 5.67 -31.46 26.10
CA THR A 215 5.16 -30.83 24.89
C THR A 215 3.83 -31.44 24.49
N GLU A 216 2.92 -30.60 24.00
CA GLU A 216 1.60 -31.01 23.54
C GLU A 216 1.31 -30.35 22.20
N GLY A 217 0.51 -31.01 21.38
CA GLY A 217 0.11 -30.58 20.06
C GLY A 217 -1.35 -30.92 19.81
N SER A 218 -2.08 -29.99 19.20
CA SER A 218 -3.46 -30.18 18.77
C SER A 218 -3.63 -29.69 17.33
N LEU A 219 -4.33 -30.45 16.51
CA LEU A 219 -4.52 -30.15 15.09
C LEU A 219 -6.01 -30.11 14.75
N ARG A 220 -6.41 -29.11 13.98
CA ARG A 220 -7.76 -28.99 13.41
C ARG A 220 -7.69 -28.54 11.97
N ALA A 221 -8.64 -28.99 11.17
CA ALA A 221 -8.78 -28.59 9.78
C ALA A 221 -10.20 -28.10 9.50
N TYR A 222 -10.31 -27.16 8.58
CA TYR A 222 -11.57 -26.56 8.18
C TYR A 222 -11.64 -26.40 6.66
N ASP A 223 -12.82 -26.67 6.12
CA ASP A 223 -13.22 -26.14 4.82
C ASP A 223 -13.52 -24.64 4.96
N ALA A 224 -12.84 -23.83 4.14
CA ALA A 224 -12.93 -22.38 4.15
C ALA A 224 -13.89 -21.89 3.05
N TYR A 225 -15.11 -21.54 3.45
CA TYR A 225 -16.10 -20.96 2.54
C TYR A 225 -15.81 -19.47 2.29
N TRP A 226 -15.49 -19.14 1.05
CA TRP A 226 -15.25 -17.76 0.60
C TRP A 226 -16.20 -17.42 -0.57
N PRO A 227 -17.25 -16.61 -0.33
CA PRO A 227 -18.25 -16.27 -1.35
C PRO A 227 -17.82 -15.12 -2.28
N HIS A 228 -16.61 -14.58 -2.11
CA HIS A 228 -16.13 -13.44 -2.88
C HIS A 228 -15.19 -13.88 -4.02
N PRO A 229 -15.02 -13.06 -5.07
CA PRO A 229 -14.02 -13.32 -6.11
C PRO A 229 -12.61 -13.45 -5.52
N GLY A 230 -11.80 -14.35 -6.10
CA GLY A 230 -10.43 -14.61 -5.66
C GLY A 230 -10.34 -15.61 -4.50
N VAL A 231 -9.22 -15.55 -3.79
CA VAL A 231 -8.92 -16.39 -2.62
C VAL A 231 -8.86 -15.52 -1.37
N PRO A 232 -9.23 -16.03 -0.18
CA PRO A 232 -9.05 -15.29 1.06
C PRO A 232 -7.56 -15.04 1.34
N THR A 233 -7.24 -13.97 2.05
CA THR A 233 -5.88 -13.68 2.52
C THR A 233 -5.61 -14.36 3.86
N LEU A 234 -4.33 -14.53 4.21
CA LEU A 234 -3.92 -15.05 5.51
C LEU A 234 -4.53 -14.27 6.69
N SER A 235 -4.56 -12.94 6.62
CA SER A 235 -5.15 -12.10 7.67
C SER A 235 -6.65 -12.31 7.84
N GLN A 236 -7.36 -12.63 6.75
CA GLN A 236 -8.79 -12.95 6.80
C GLN A 236 -9.02 -14.33 7.45
N ALA A 237 -8.20 -15.32 7.10
CA ALA A 237 -8.23 -16.65 7.70
C ALA A 237 -7.90 -16.61 9.20
N ASP A 238 -6.82 -15.93 9.58
CA ASP A 238 -6.42 -15.71 10.99
C ASP A 238 -7.56 -15.07 11.80
N ARG A 239 -8.18 -14.02 11.26
CA ARG A 239 -9.35 -13.40 11.91
C ARG A 239 -10.49 -14.38 12.12
N SER A 240 -10.83 -15.21 11.12
CA SER A 240 -11.87 -16.22 11.28
C SER A 240 -11.54 -17.23 12.37
N VAL A 241 -10.28 -17.69 12.46
CA VAL A 241 -9.83 -18.59 13.53
C VAL A 241 -9.97 -17.92 14.90
N MET A 242 -9.62 -16.64 15.01
CA MET A 242 -9.74 -15.88 16.27
C MET A 242 -11.20 -15.62 16.71
N THR A 243 -12.21 -15.88 15.85
CA THR A 243 -13.61 -15.86 16.30
C THR A 243 -14.04 -17.14 17.00
N LEU A 244 -13.26 -18.22 16.89
CA LEU A 244 -13.54 -19.48 17.56
C LEU A 244 -13.15 -19.37 19.03
N GLN A 245 -14.09 -19.71 19.93
CA GLN A 245 -13.91 -19.58 21.38
C GLN A 245 -12.67 -20.32 21.90
N GLU A 246 -12.34 -21.45 21.27
CA GLU A 246 -11.20 -22.31 21.62
C GLU A 246 -9.84 -21.63 21.48
N TYR A 247 -9.71 -20.58 20.66
CA TYR A 247 -8.45 -19.85 20.48
C TYR A 247 -8.45 -18.45 21.12
N SER A 248 -9.41 -18.19 22.01
CA SER A 248 -9.54 -16.89 22.68
C SER A 248 -8.30 -16.47 23.49
N ALA A 249 -7.51 -17.43 23.97
CA ALA A 249 -6.24 -17.17 24.64
C ALA A 249 -5.21 -16.45 23.74
N PHE A 250 -5.29 -16.63 22.43
CA PHE A 250 -4.39 -16.01 21.45
C PHE A 250 -4.92 -14.69 20.87
N ALA A 251 -6.10 -14.24 21.27
CA ALA A 251 -6.79 -13.11 20.64
C ALA A 251 -6.07 -11.77 20.84
N ALA A 252 -5.28 -11.64 21.91
CA ALA A 252 -4.50 -10.44 22.22
C ALA A 252 -3.09 -10.46 21.59
N ASP A 253 -2.66 -11.58 21.04
CA ASP A 253 -1.32 -11.72 20.48
C ASP A 253 -1.26 -11.14 19.06
N ASP A 254 -0.08 -10.70 18.63
CA ASP A 254 0.13 -10.34 17.24
C ASP A 254 0.33 -11.60 16.38
N ALA A 255 -0.30 -11.61 15.21
CA ALA A 255 -0.06 -12.63 14.19
C ALA A 255 1.11 -12.20 13.30
N ILE A 256 2.16 -13.02 13.23
CA ILE A 256 3.29 -12.80 12.34
C ILE A 256 3.16 -13.72 11.13
N ALA A 257 3.17 -13.15 9.93
CA ALA A 257 3.06 -13.89 8.68
C ALA A 257 4.40 -14.48 8.23
N TYR A 258 4.38 -15.75 7.84
CA TYR A 258 5.50 -16.51 7.32
C TYR A 258 5.11 -17.27 6.05
N SER A 259 6.10 -17.56 5.20
CA SER A 259 5.95 -18.66 4.23
C SER A 259 5.90 -19.99 4.96
N TYR A 260 5.29 -21.01 4.37
CA TYR A 260 5.26 -22.35 4.96
C TYR A 260 6.67 -22.88 5.29
N ALA A 261 7.65 -22.64 4.42
CA ALA A 261 9.03 -23.06 4.63
C ALA A 261 9.68 -22.39 5.84
N GLN A 262 9.41 -21.10 6.08
CA GLN A 262 9.91 -20.37 7.25
C GLN A 262 9.21 -20.83 8.54
N ALA A 263 7.90 -21.07 8.48
CA ALA A 263 7.12 -21.50 9.64
C ALA A 263 7.60 -22.83 10.22
N LYS A 264 8.12 -23.74 9.40
CA LYS A 264 8.68 -25.02 9.85
C LYS A 264 9.78 -24.88 10.88
N ALA A 265 10.56 -23.79 10.87
CA ALA A 265 11.63 -23.56 11.85
C ALA A 265 11.10 -23.35 13.28
N TYR A 266 9.80 -23.14 13.45
CA TYR A 266 9.15 -22.96 14.75
C TYR A 266 8.42 -24.20 15.24
N LEU A 267 8.27 -25.23 14.42
CA LEU A 267 7.69 -26.50 14.86
C LEU A 267 8.67 -27.21 15.80
N TYR A 268 8.16 -27.83 16.85
CA TYR A 268 9.00 -28.74 17.62
C TYR A 268 9.37 -29.98 16.80
N SER A 269 10.55 -30.55 17.09
CA SER A 269 11.13 -31.66 16.34
C SER A 269 10.18 -32.86 16.19
N GLU A 270 9.43 -33.15 17.24
CA GLU A 270 8.44 -34.22 17.34
C GLU A 270 7.23 -34.03 16.40
N PHE A 271 6.96 -32.80 15.96
CA PHE A 271 5.87 -32.45 15.05
C PHE A 271 6.32 -32.16 13.61
N GLU A 272 7.62 -32.24 13.30
CA GLU A 272 8.15 -31.92 11.96
C GLU A 272 7.50 -32.75 10.83
N ALA A 273 7.09 -33.98 11.14
CA ALA A 273 6.43 -34.88 10.21
C ALA A 273 5.04 -34.39 9.75
N LEU A 274 4.37 -33.51 10.51
CA LEU A 274 3.10 -32.90 10.11
C LEU A 274 3.26 -32.04 8.87
N GLY A 275 4.39 -31.34 8.74
CA GLY A 275 4.67 -30.40 7.65
C GLY A 275 4.34 -30.96 6.25
N PRO A 276 5.02 -32.02 5.79
CA PRO A 276 4.74 -32.61 4.47
C PRO A 276 3.36 -33.28 4.38
N GLN A 277 2.83 -33.84 5.46
CA GLN A 277 1.52 -34.51 5.44
C GLN A 277 0.36 -33.53 5.25
N LEU A 278 0.43 -32.35 5.87
CA LEU A 278 -0.55 -31.28 5.68
C LEU A 278 -0.56 -30.80 4.24
N LEU A 279 0.62 -30.60 3.63
CA LEU A 279 0.73 -30.22 2.22
C LEU A 279 0.13 -31.28 1.29
N ALA A 280 0.38 -32.57 1.56
CA ALA A 280 -0.16 -33.66 0.75
C ALA A 280 -1.67 -33.86 0.93
N THR A 281 -2.20 -33.59 2.13
CA THR A 281 -3.62 -33.82 2.46
C THR A 281 -4.50 -32.66 2.00
N TYR A 282 -4.03 -31.42 2.17
CA TYR A 282 -4.87 -30.23 2.00
C TYR A 282 -4.44 -29.32 0.85
N GLY A 283 -3.23 -29.47 0.33
CA GLY A 283 -2.72 -28.66 -0.76
C GLY A 283 -3.00 -29.27 -2.14
N ASN A 284 -2.96 -28.42 -3.17
CA ASN A 284 -3.03 -28.84 -4.58
C ASN A 284 -1.64 -29.05 -5.24
N GLY A 285 -0.56 -28.90 -4.47
CA GLY A 285 0.82 -29.06 -4.92
C GLY A 285 1.44 -27.85 -5.62
N THR A 286 0.67 -26.81 -5.94
CA THR A 286 1.15 -25.60 -6.63
C THR A 286 0.83 -24.30 -5.90
N GLU A 287 -0.14 -24.31 -4.99
CA GLU A 287 -0.56 -23.11 -4.27
C GLU A 287 0.49 -22.62 -3.27
N ASN A 288 0.54 -21.30 -3.08
CA ASN A 288 1.43 -20.68 -2.11
C ASN A 288 0.81 -20.74 -0.70
N VAL A 289 1.17 -21.78 0.06
CA VAL A 289 0.69 -21.96 1.44
C VAL A 289 1.31 -20.91 2.37
N GLN A 290 0.45 -20.24 3.13
CA GLN A 290 0.82 -19.14 4.02
C GLN A 290 0.55 -19.52 5.48
N VAL A 291 1.35 -19.02 6.40
CA VAL A 291 1.20 -19.33 7.83
C VAL A 291 1.25 -18.06 8.66
N ALA A 292 0.26 -17.88 9.54
CA ALA A 292 0.31 -16.91 10.62
C ALA A 292 0.68 -17.64 11.90
N ILE A 293 1.68 -17.15 12.62
CA ILE A 293 2.05 -17.68 13.92
C ILE A 293 1.70 -16.64 14.97
N ARG A 294 0.95 -17.07 15.99
CA ARG A 294 0.74 -16.33 17.24
C ARG A 294 1.52 -17.03 18.34
N TYR A 295 2.11 -16.24 19.23
CA TYR A 295 2.96 -16.75 20.31
C TYR A 295 2.73 -15.94 21.58
N HIS A 296 2.60 -16.64 22.69
CA HIS A 296 2.75 -16.04 24.00
C HIS A 296 3.44 -17.00 24.97
N GLU A 297 3.92 -16.41 26.05
CA GLU A 297 4.60 -17.08 27.15
C GLU A 297 4.06 -16.53 28.46
N TYR A 298 3.74 -17.42 29.39
CA TYR A 298 3.40 -17.02 30.74
C TYR A 298 3.81 -18.09 31.78
N PRO A 299 4.01 -17.68 33.05
CA PRO A 299 4.28 -18.61 34.14
C PRO A 299 3.08 -19.53 34.40
N VAL A 300 3.30 -20.84 34.32
CA VAL A 300 2.24 -21.85 34.56
C VAL A 300 2.26 -22.38 36.00
N ALA A 301 3.41 -22.28 36.67
CA ALA A 301 3.59 -22.59 38.09
C ALA A 301 4.81 -21.83 38.65
N PRO A 302 5.04 -21.80 39.97
CA PRO A 302 6.26 -21.22 40.53
C PRO A 302 7.52 -21.88 39.96
N GLY A 303 8.34 -21.11 39.25
CA GLY A 303 9.54 -21.60 38.59
C GLY A 303 9.30 -22.28 37.23
N ALA A 304 8.07 -22.34 36.72
CA ALA A 304 7.76 -22.98 35.45
C ALA A 304 7.09 -22.04 34.44
N SER A 305 7.53 -22.10 33.19
CA SER A 305 6.99 -21.32 32.07
C SER A 305 6.31 -22.23 31.05
N GLY A 306 5.21 -21.75 30.48
CA GLY A 306 4.57 -22.34 29.32
C GLY A 306 4.80 -21.49 28.07
N TRP A 307 5.08 -22.13 26.95
CA TRP A 307 5.24 -21.51 25.63
C TRP A 307 4.17 -22.04 24.69
N PHE A 308 3.32 -21.15 24.20
CA PHE A 308 2.14 -21.52 23.42
C PHE A 308 2.28 -20.92 22.02
N ARG A 309 2.20 -21.76 20.99
CA ARG A 309 2.25 -21.33 19.59
C ARG A 309 1.03 -21.82 18.85
N LEU A 310 0.35 -20.90 18.17
CA LEU A 310 -0.75 -21.20 17.27
C LEU A 310 -0.32 -20.91 15.84
N PHE A 311 -0.39 -21.93 14.99
CA PHE A 311 -0.14 -21.85 13.55
C PHE A 311 -1.48 -21.85 12.83
N VAL A 312 -1.83 -20.74 12.19
CA VAL A 312 -2.94 -20.66 11.24
C VAL A 312 -2.39 -20.80 9.84
N ILE A 313 -2.64 -21.94 9.22
CA ILE A 313 -2.10 -22.34 7.92
C ILE A 313 -3.20 -22.22 6.87
N LEU A 314 -3.01 -21.34 5.89
CA LEU A 314 -3.94 -21.10 4.80
C LEU A 314 -3.49 -21.79 3.51
N PHE A 315 -4.39 -22.61 2.97
CA PHE A 315 -4.33 -23.17 1.61
C PHE A 315 -5.33 -22.39 0.74
N PRO A 316 -4.89 -21.29 0.10
CA PRO A 316 -5.79 -20.32 -0.52
C PRO A 316 -6.60 -20.90 -1.68
N GLU A 317 -6.01 -21.77 -2.50
CA GLU A 317 -6.64 -22.33 -3.70
C GLU A 317 -7.47 -23.57 -3.37
N SER A 318 -6.97 -24.44 -2.48
CA SER A 318 -7.70 -25.62 -2.01
C SER A 318 -8.78 -25.29 -0.98
N LYS A 319 -8.87 -24.02 -0.58
CA LYS A 319 -9.86 -23.48 0.35
C LYS A 319 -9.87 -24.24 1.68
N LYS A 320 -8.66 -24.47 2.23
CA LYS A 320 -8.49 -25.09 3.55
C LYS A 320 -7.84 -24.11 4.50
N VAL A 321 -8.27 -24.16 5.76
CA VAL A 321 -7.55 -23.57 6.89
C VAL A 321 -7.22 -24.70 7.85
N VAL A 322 -5.95 -24.82 8.20
CA VAL A 322 -5.48 -25.76 9.22
C VAL A 322 -4.97 -24.96 10.41
N VAL A 323 -5.35 -25.35 11.60
CA VAL A 323 -4.90 -24.75 12.84
C VAL A 323 -4.12 -25.80 13.61
N PHE A 324 -2.85 -25.54 13.85
CA PHE A 324 -2.00 -26.37 14.68
C PHE A 324 -1.57 -25.58 15.90
N GLU A 325 -1.91 -26.06 17.07
CA GLU A 325 -1.42 -25.54 18.34
C GLU A 325 -0.31 -26.46 18.82
N GLN A 326 0.80 -25.88 19.29
CA GLN A 326 1.79 -26.61 20.06
C GLN A 326 2.14 -25.84 21.32
N THR A 327 2.35 -26.58 22.39
CA THR A 327 2.66 -26.08 23.72
C THR A 327 3.91 -26.77 24.23
N GLY A 328 4.77 -26.02 24.91
CA GLY A 328 5.91 -26.58 25.64
C GLY A 328 5.96 -26.03 27.06
N TYR A 329 6.45 -26.84 28.00
CA TYR A 329 6.62 -26.48 29.39
C TYR A 329 8.08 -26.66 29.83
N GLU A 330 8.60 -25.72 30.63
CA GLU A 330 9.92 -25.81 31.27
C GLU A 330 9.82 -25.47 32.76
N THR A 331 10.72 -26.07 33.55
CA THR A 331 10.86 -25.95 35.02
C THR A 331 12.28 -25.58 35.41
#